data_AF-A0A7C6GC14-F1
#
_entry.id   AF-A0A7C6GC14-F1
#
_cell.length_a   1.000
_cell.length_b   1.000
_cell.length_c   1.000
_cell.angle_alpha   90.00
_cell.angle_beta   90.00
_cell.angle_gamma   90.00
#
_symmetry.space_group_name_H-M   'P 1'
#
loop_
_entity.id
_entity.type
_entity.pdbx_description
1 polymer ?
#
loop_
_entity_poly.entity_id
_entity_poly.type
_entity_poly.pdbx_seq_one_letter_code
_entity_poly.pdbx_strand_id
1 'polypeptide(L)'
;MDSRETIMAVDPGSEKCGLAMVRGEEILVKEIVPRKHLVERIKTLMTEAGPIVIGDRTGSRAFIQELVDKIPEAAERIVTIDEHLSSVEARSLYWKYNPPRRWRRLLPVSLQTPPVPIDDYVAVILAHRYLSGK
;
A
#
# COMPACT_ATOMS: atom_id res chain seq x y z
N MET A 1 -17.54 -4.43 -2.68
CA MET A 1 -16.36 -5.25 -2.40
C MET A 1 -16.55 -5.93 -1.07
N ASP A 2 -16.25 -7.22 -0.99
CA ASP A 2 -16.41 -8.03 0.21
C ASP A 2 -15.40 -7.55 1.27
N SER A 3 -15.87 -7.20 2.47
CA SER A 3 -15.03 -6.73 3.58
C SER A 3 -14.06 -7.81 4.11
N ARG A 4 -14.14 -9.03 3.56
CA ARG A 4 -13.27 -10.16 3.85
C ARG A 4 -12.14 -10.36 2.85
N GLU A 5 -12.13 -9.62 1.75
CA GLU A 5 -11.07 -9.75 0.75
C GLU A 5 -9.75 -9.18 1.27
N THR A 6 -8.72 -10.02 1.31
CA THR A 6 -7.36 -9.59 1.65
C THR A 6 -6.70 -9.02 0.40
N ILE A 7 -6.21 -7.80 0.46
CA ILE A 7 -5.57 -7.13 -0.67
C ILE A 7 -4.12 -6.88 -0.34
N MET A 8 -3.25 -7.15 -1.30
CA MET A 8 -1.86 -6.76 -1.25
C MET A 8 -1.68 -5.46 -2.02
N ALA A 9 -0.92 -4.53 -1.49
CA ALA A 9 -0.54 -3.32 -2.20
C ALA A 9 0.97 -3.11 -2.15
N VAL A 10 1.51 -2.62 -3.26
CA VAL A 10 2.93 -2.40 -3.48
C VAL A 10 3.13 -1.00 -4.00
N ASP A 11 4.01 -0.27 -3.32
CA ASP A 11 4.48 1.04 -3.75
C ASP A 11 5.95 0.91 -4.19
N PRO A 12 6.20 0.70 -5.50
CA PRO A 12 7.54 0.44 -6.00
C PRO A 12 8.42 1.70 -5.93
N GLY A 13 9.62 1.53 -5.38
CA GLY A 13 10.71 2.50 -5.40
C GLY A 13 11.98 1.89 -6.00
N SER A 14 12.98 2.73 -6.28
CA SER A 14 14.26 2.29 -6.86
C SER A 14 15.05 1.37 -5.93
N GLU A 15 15.18 1.75 -4.66
CA GLU A 15 15.99 1.03 -3.66
C GLU A 15 15.11 0.21 -2.69
N LYS A 16 14.01 0.79 -2.24
CA LYS A 16 13.10 0.24 -1.24
C LYS A 16 11.66 0.44 -1.71
N CYS A 17 10.81 -0.53 -1.40
CA CYS A 17 9.42 -0.54 -1.79
C CYS A 17 8.53 -0.73 -0.57
N GLY A 18 7.42 -0.02 -0.53
CA GLY A 18 6.37 -0.26 0.45
C GLY A 18 5.58 -1.50 0.07
N LEU A 19 5.32 -2.36 1.04
CA LEU A 19 4.47 -3.54 0.89
C LEU A 19 3.45 -3.55 2.04
N ALA A 20 2.18 -3.67 1.68
CA ALA A 20 1.09 -3.78 2.64
C ALA A 20 0.15 -4.91 2.26
N MET A 21 -0.43 -5.54 3.27
CA MET A 21 -1.56 -6.45 3.11
C MET A 21 -2.65 -6.03 4.08
N VAL A 22 -3.86 -5.81 3.57
CA VAL A 22 -4.99 -5.33 4.37
C VAL A 22 -6.21 -6.21 4.15
N ARG A 23 -7.10 -6.27 5.14
CA ARG A 23 -8.41 -6.90 5.04
C ARG A 23 -9.46 -5.96 5.61
N GLY A 24 -10.25 -5.35 4.74
CA GLY A 24 -11.11 -4.23 5.13
C GLY A 24 -10.28 -3.06 5.69
N GLU A 25 -10.48 -2.72 6.96
CA GLU A 25 -9.72 -1.67 7.66
C GLU A 25 -8.50 -2.21 8.42
N GLU A 26 -8.37 -3.53 8.54
CA GLU A 26 -7.29 -4.18 9.27
C GLU A 26 -6.01 -4.24 8.43
N ILE A 27 -4.88 -3.83 9.01
CA ILE A 27 -3.55 -3.98 8.40
C ILE A 27 -2.95 -5.29 8.90
N LEU A 28 -2.82 -6.27 8.03
CA LEU A 28 -2.24 -7.58 8.33
C LEU A 28 -0.71 -7.55 8.20
N VAL A 29 -0.20 -6.85 7.18
CA VAL A 29 1.24 -6.70 6.92
C VAL A 29 1.52 -5.25 6.54
N LYS A 30 2.60 -4.68 7.06
CA LYS A 30 3.17 -3.40 6.61
C LYS A 30 4.68 -3.43 6.76
N GLU A 31 5.38 -3.44 5.63
CA GLU A 31 6.83 -3.61 5.56
C GLU A 31 7.45 -2.69 4.51
N ILE A 32 8.72 -2.32 4.75
CA ILE A 32 9.58 -1.71 3.73
C ILE A 32 10.58 -2.77 3.29
N VAL A 33 10.45 -3.20 2.04
CA VAL A 33 11.23 -4.31 1.49
C VAL A 33 12.25 -3.76 0.50
N PRO A 34 13.53 -4.19 0.57
CA PRO A 34 14.50 -3.85 -0.48
C PRO A 34 14.02 -4.33 -1.85
N ARG A 35 14.19 -3.53 -2.91
CA ARG A 35 13.68 -3.82 -4.25
C ARG A 35 14.07 -5.20 -4.79
N LYS A 36 15.28 -5.67 -4.44
CA LYS A 36 15.82 -6.99 -4.80
C LYS A 36 15.07 -8.18 -4.17
N HIS A 37 14.43 -8.00 -3.02
CA HIS A 37 13.70 -9.07 -2.30
C HIS A 37 12.18 -8.95 -2.47
N LEU A 38 11.70 -7.91 -3.15
CA LEU A 38 10.29 -7.60 -3.24
C LEU A 38 9.49 -8.71 -3.93
N VAL A 39 9.99 -9.22 -5.07
CA VAL A 39 9.29 -10.27 -5.83
C VAL A 39 9.15 -11.55 -5.01
N GLU A 40 10.22 -11.95 -4.31
CA GLU A 40 10.18 -13.12 -3.42
C GLU A 40 9.18 -12.91 -2.29
N ARG A 41 9.15 -11.72 -1.69
CA ARG A 41 8.22 -11.41 -0.61
C ARG A 41 6.76 -11.42 -1.09
N ILE A 42 6.49 -10.88 -2.28
CA ILE A 42 5.16 -10.93 -2.92
C ILE A 42 4.75 -12.38 -3.15
N LYS A 43 5.65 -13.23 -3.67
CA LYS A 43 5.39 -14.66 -3.89
C LYS A 43 4.98 -15.38 -2.60
N THR A 44 5.59 -15.04 -1.47
CA THR A 44 5.25 -15.65 -0.18
C THR A 44 3.87 -15.20 0.32
N LEU A 45 3.44 -13.97 0.03
CA LEU A 45 2.18 -13.42 0.53
C LEU A 45 1.00 -13.59 -0.43
N MET A 46 1.25 -13.82 -1.73
CA MET A 46 0.20 -13.90 -2.74
C MET A 46 -0.74 -15.10 -2.55
N THR A 47 -0.33 -16.12 -1.80
CA THR A 47 -1.19 -17.27 -1.44
C THR A 47 -2.32 -16.88 -0.51
N GLU A 48 -2.13 -15.84 0.30
CA GLU A 48 -3.10 -15.36 1.31
C GLU A 48 -3.81 -14.08 0.90
N ALA A 49 -3.26 -13.36 -0.08
CA ALA A 49 -3.88 -12.18 -0.68
C ALA A 49 -4.78 -12.56 -1.86
N GLY A 50 -5.65 -11.64 -2.28
CA GLY A 50 -6.41 -11.65 -3.54
C GLY A 50 -5.72 -10.76 -4.58
N PRO A 51 -6.23 -9.56 -4.89
CA PRO A 51 -5.59 -8.68 -5.87
C PRO A 51 -4.28 -8.07 -5.34
N ILE A 52 -3.37 -7.79 -6.27
CA ILE A 52 -2.07 -7.14 -6.04
C ILE A 52 -2.15 -5.74 -6.65
N VAL A 53 -2.37 -4.74 -5.79
CA VAL A 53 -2.47 -3.34 -6.16
C VAL A 53 -1.06 -2.77 -6.30
N ILE A 54 -0.73 -2.15 -7.43
CA ILE A 54 0.58 -1.53 -7.66
C ILE A 54 0.36 -0.04 -7.95
N GLY A 55 1.03 0.82 -7.18
CA GLY A 55 1.00 2.26 -7.43
C GLY A 55 1.76 2.63 -8.70
N ASP A 56 1.16 3.46 -9.56
CA ASP A 56 1.74 3.88 -10.85
C ASP A 56 2.75 5.04 -10.71
N ARG A 57 3.71 4.94 -9.79
CA ARG A 57 4.86 5.87 -9.79
C ARG A 57 5.73 5.62 -11.03
N THR A 58 6.51 6.64 -11.40
CA THR A 58 7.51 6.58 -12.48
C THR A 58 8.42 5.35 -12.32
N GLY A 59 8.20 4.30 -13.12
CA GLY A 59 8.95 3.03 -13.07
C GLY A 59 8.14 1.78 -12.68
N SER A 60 6.86 1.91 -12.35
CA SER A 60 5.92 0.81 -12.06
C SER A 60 5.92 -0.28 -13.15
N ARG A 61 5.95 0.11 -14.43
CA ARG A 61 5.89 -0.80 -15.59
C ARG A 61 7.03 -1.81 -15.63
N ALA A 62 8.26 -1.36 -15.35
CA ALA A 62 9.42 -2.24 -15.33
C ALA A 62 9.32 -3.27 -14.19
N PHE A 63 8.77 -2.85 -13.05
CA PHE A 63 8.51 -3.75 -11.94
C PHE A 63 7.38 -4.75 -12.23
N ILE A 64 6.28 -4.30 -12.84
CA ILE A 64 5.18 -5.17 -13.24
C ILE A 64 5.69 -6.24 -14.22
N GLN A 65 6.49 -5.87 -15.22
CA GLN A 65 7.07 -6.82 -16.14
C GLN A 65 7.95 -7.84 -15.42
N GLU A 66 8.87 -7.40 -14.54
CA GLU A 66 9.70 -8.32 -13.75
C GLU A 66 8.85 -9.26 -12.88
N LEU A 67 7.79 -8.74 -12.28
CA LEU A 67 6.90 -9.52 -11.42
C LEU A 67 6.19 -10.60 -12.21
N VAL A 68 5.63 -10.27 -13.38
CA VAL A 68 4.95 -11.23 -14.27
C VAL A 68 5.92 -12.26 -14.83
N ASP A 69 7.14 -11.85 -15.21
CA ASP A 69 8.15 -12.77 -15.73
C ASP A 69 8.57 -13.82 -14.69
N LYS A 70 8.66 -13.42 -13.41
CA LYS A 70 9.03 -14.32 -12.30
C LYS A 70 7.84 -15.06 -11.69
N ILE A 71 6.63 -14.49 -11.80
CA ILE A 71 5.39 -15.00 -11.22
C ILE A 71 4.26 -14.80 -12.24
N PRO A 72 4.13 -15.69 -13.25
CA PRO A 72 3.13 -15.54 -14.30
C PRO A 72 1.69 -15.49 -13.76
N GLU A 73 1.41 -16.22 -12.68
CA GLU A 73 0.13 -16.25 -11.98
C GLU A 73 -0.29 -14.89 -11.41
N ALA A 74 0.65 -13.97 -11.19
CA ALA A 74 0.37 -12.62 -10.70
C ALA A 74 -0.30 -11.76 -11.78
N ALA A 75 -0.11 -12.06 -13.07
CA ALA A 75 -0.58 -11.24 -14.18
C ALA A 75 -2.10 -10.97 -14.13
N GLU A 76 -2.89 -12.00 -13.80
CA GLU A 76 -4.35 -11.89 -13.71
C GLU A 76 -4.85 -11.18 -12.44
N ARG A 77 -3.94 -10.95 -11.48
CA ARG A 77 -4.26 -10.41 -10.15
C ARG A 77 -3.76 -8.99 -9.95
N ILE A 78 -2.92 -8.49 -10.86
CA ILE A 78 -2.34 -7.15 -10.78
C ILE A 78 -3.39 -6.10 -11.15
N VAL A 79 -3.53 -5.10 -10.28
CA VAL A 79 -4.33 -3.91 -10.53
C VAL A 79 -3.42 -2.70 -10.35
N THR A 80 -3.30 -1.87 -11.38
CA THR A 80 -2.55 -0.61 -11.27
C THR A 80 -3.48 0.52 -10.85
N ILE A 81 -3.07 1.30 -9.86
CA ILE A 81 -3.77 2.52 -9.45
C ILE A 81 -2.87 3.72 -9.77
N ASP A 82 -3.37 4.60 -10.63
CA ASP A 82 -2.70 5.85 -10.98
C ASP A 82 -2.93 6.89 -9.91
N GLU A 83 -1.99 7.00 -8.97
CA GLU A 83 -2.08 8.02 -7.94
C GLU A 83 -0.74 8.68 -7.62
N HIS A 84 -0.68 9.94 -8.01
CA HIS A 84 0.23 10.90 -7.42
C HIS A 84 -0.29 11.30 -6.04
N LEU A 85 0.00 10.48 -5.03
CA LEU A 85 -0.33 10.79 -3.63
C LEU A 85 0.43 12.03 -3.19
N SER A 86 -0.28 13.14 -3.02
CA SER A 86 0.29 14.29 -2.33
C SER A 86 0.53 13.94 -0.86
N SER A 87 1.57 14.52 -0.26
CA SER A 87 1.84 14.32 1.17
C SER A 87 0.66 14.74 2.08
N VAL A 88 -0.21 15.63 1.59
CA VAL A 88 -1.42 16.09 2.29
C VAL A 88 -2.50 15.01 2.29
N GLU A 89 -2.75 14.35 1.16
CA GLU A 89 -3.70 13.24 1.08
C GLU A 89 -3.25 12.06 1.92
N ALA A 90 -1.97 11.72 1.85
CA ALA A 90 -1.40 10.63 2.61
C ALA A 90 -1.49 10.86 4.13
N ARG A 91 -1.27 12.10 4.59
CA ARG A 91 -1.47 12.50 5.98
C ARG A 91 -2.93 12.41 6.42
N SER A 92 -3.86 12.83 5.56
CA SER A 92 -5.29 12.78 5.84
C SER A 92 -5.79 11.34 5.98
N LEU A 93 -5.31 10.45 5.10
CA LEU A 93 -5.62 9.02 5.14
C LEU A 93 -4.99 8.35 6.37
N TYR A 94 -3.76 8.69 6.75
CA TYR A 94 -3.17 8.21 7.99
C TYR A 94 -4.07 8.51 9.19
N TRP A 95 -4.54 9.75 9.35
CA TRP A 95 -5.41 10.12 10.47
C TRP A 95 -6.81 9.51 10.39
N LYS A 96 -7.31 9.20 9.19
CA LYS A 96 -8.58 8.46 9.01
C LYS A 96 -8.49 7.05 9.62
N TYR A 97 -7.40 6.33 9.36
CA TYR A 97 -7.20 4.96 9.85
C TYR A 97 -6.52 4.90 11.23
N ASN A 98 -5.86 5.97 11.65
CA ASN A 98 -5.18 6.10 12.94
C ASN A 98 -5.66 7.35 13.68
N PRO A 99 -6.93 7.40 14.13
CA PRO A 99 -7.49 8.60 14.75
C PRO A 99 -6.66 9.05 15.96
N PRO A 100 -6.43 10.37 16.14
CA PRO A 100 -5.57 10.87 17.20
C PRO A 100 -6.13 10.51 18.58
N ARG A 101 -5.24 9.97 19.43
CA ARG A 101 -5.59 9.54 20.80
C ARG A 101 -5.03 10.50 21.85
N ARG A 102 -5.68 10.55 23.02
CA ARG A 102 -5.28 11.37 24.19
C ARG A 102 -5.22 12.87 23.84
N TRP A 103 -4.19 13.58 24.27
CA TRP A 103 -4.03 15.02 24.08
C TRP A 103 -4.07 15.45 22.61
N ARG A 104 -3.66 14.57 21.69
CA ARG A 104 -3.73 14.81 20.24
C ARG A 104 -5.17 14.99 19.72
N ARG A 105 -6.20 14.55 20.47
CA ARG A 105 -7.61 14.77 20.08
C ARG A 105 -8.04 16.24 20.19
N LEU A 106 -7.31 17.06 20.96
CA LEU A 106 -7.66 18.47 21.17
C LEU A 106 -7.18 19.40 20.04
N LEU A 107 -6.32 18.90 19.13
CA LEU A 107 -5.78 19.66 18.01
C LEU A 107 -6.39 19.17 16.69
N PRO A 108 -6.72 20.06 15.74
CA PRO A 108 -7.11 19.66 14.39
C PRO A 108 -6.04 18.80 13.71
N VAL A 109 -6.44 17.69 13.06
CA VAL A 109 -5.51 16.75 12.39
C VAL A 109 -4.68 17.42 11.29
N SER A 110 -5.19 18.49 10.67
CA SER A 110 -4.48 19.29 9.68
C SER A 110 -3.22 19.97 10.22
N LEU A 111 -3.18 20.24 11.54
CA LEU A 111 -2.04 20.84 12.22
C LEU A 111 -1.12 19.80 12.87
N GLN A 112 -1.44 18.50 12.75
CA GLN A 112 -0.68 17.44 13.39
C GLN A 112 0.20 16.71 12.38
N THR A 113 1.48 16.60 12.72
CA THR A 113 2.41 15.71 12.01
C THR A 113 2.21 14.28 12.50
N PRO A 114 1.97 13.32 11.59
CA PRO A 114 1.98 11.89 11.90
C PRO A 114 3.26 11.50 12.64
N PRO A 115 3.18 10.67 13.70
CA PRO A 115 4.35 10.22 14.43
C PRO A 115 5.21 9.21 13.65
N VAL A 116 4.78 8.81 12.45
CA VAL A 116 5.48 7.87 11.56
C VAL A 116 5.76 8.55 10.22
N PRO A 117 6.85 8.18 9.52
CA PRO A 117 7.06 8.57 8.14
C PRO A 117 5.87 8.15 7.28
N ILE A 118 5.28 9.09 6.55
CA ILE A 118 4.11 8.83 5.73
C ILE A 118 4.45 8.04 4.47
N ASP A 119 5.70 8.14 4.01
CA ASP A 119 6.23 7.36 2.90
C ASP A 119 6.11 5.85 3.18
N ASP A 120 6.22 5.43 4.45
CA ASP A 120 6.07 4.04 4.86
C ASP A 120 4.62 3.55 4.90
N TYR A 121 3.66 4.45 4.66
CA TYR A 121 2.23 4.19 4.72
C TYR A 121 1.55 4.18 3.35
N VAL A 122 2.28 4.51 2.29
CA VAL A 122 1.72 4.63 0.93
C VAL A 122 1.08 3.33 0.45
N ALA A 123 1.74 2.19 0.68
CA ALA A 123 1.18 0.88 0.31
C ALA A 123 -0.14 0.59 1.03
N VAL A 124 -0.26 0.91 2.32
CA VAL A 124 -1.52 0.74 3.08
C VAL A 124 -2.63 1.61 2.49
N ILE A 125 -2.28 2.85 2.14
CA ILE A 125 -3.20 3.80 1.52
C ILE A 125 -3.71 3.28 0.17
N LEU A 126 -2.82 2.80 -0.70
CA LEU A 126 -3.19 2.21 -2.00
C LEU A 126 -4.19 1.06 -1.82
N ALA A 127 -3.94 0.18 -0.84
CA ALA A 127 -4.82 -0.94 -0.55
C ALA A 127 -6.23 -0.49 -0.10
N HIS A 128 -6.31 0.50 0.79
CA HIS A 128 -7.59 1.03 1.25
C HIS A 128 -8.36 1.82 0.19
N ARG A 129 -7.64 2.47 -0.73
CA ARG A 129 -8.25 3.17 -1.86
C ARG A 129 -8.90 2.20 -2.84
N TYR A 130 -8.18 1.13 -3.19
CA TYR A 130 -8.76 0.01 -3.93
C TYR A 130 -10.05 -0.50 -3.26
N LEU A 131 -10.03 -0.77 -1.95
CA LEU A 131 -11.24 -1.18 -1.20
C LEU A 131 -12.38 -0.16 -1.23
N SER A 132 -12.05 1.13 -1.28
CA SER A 132 -13.03 2.21 -1.28
C SER A 132 -13.60 2.48 -2.69
N GLY A 133 -13.09 1.81 -3.72
CA GLY A 133 -13.42 2.09 -5.12
C GLY A 133 -13.04 3.51 -5.55
N LYS A 134 -12.00 4.08 -4.91
CA LYS A 134 -11.49 5.43 -5.17
C LYS A 134 -10.09 5.38 -5.72
#